data_AF-X1K487-F1
#
_entry.id   AF-X1K487-F1
#
_cell.length_a   1.000
_cell.length_b   1.000
_cell.length_c   1.000
_cell.angle_alpha   90.00
_cell.angle_beta   90.00
_cell.angle_gamma   90.00
#
_symmetry.space_group_name_H-M   'P 1'
#
loop_
_entity.id
_entity.type
_entity.pdbx_description
1 polymer ?
#
loop_
_entity_poly.entity_id
_entity_poly.type
_entity_poly.pdbx_seq_one_letter_code
_entity_poly.pdbx_strand_id
1 'polypeptide(L)'
;YIYGAMGGILLYDITDYSSFSHISDWLSVIKGTNQRFPIILLGSKYDLDAFREISWSEGVETAESFGLDGVVECSSKTGENVKETFAGLTKIMVDRMILNKTKIQSIRV
;
A
#
# COMPACT_ATOMS: atom_id res chain seq x y z
N TYR A 1 -7.20 0.27 -12.77
CA TYR A 1 -6.26 0.03 -13.89
C TYR A 1 -4.94 -0.43 -13.30
N ILE A 2 -4.37 -1.54 -13.77
CA ILE A 2 -3.24 -2.22 -13.10
C ILE A 2 -2.05 -2.41 -14.05
N TYR A 3 -2.30 -2.73 -15.32
CA TYR A 3 -1.24 -2.94 -16.31
C TYR A 3 -0.29 -1.74 -16.44
N GLY A 4 1.02 -2.03 -16.43
CA GLY A 4 2.07 -1.00 -16.48
C GLY A 4 2.37 -0.31 -15.13
N ALA A 5 1.66 -0.63 -14.05
CA ALA A 5 1.94 -0.06 -12.73
C ALA A 5 3.29 -0.55 -12.17
N MET A 6 3.99 0.37 -11.50
CA MET A 6 5.25 0.11 -10.80
C MET A 6 5.12 0.20 -9.28
N GLY A 7 3.95 0.58 -8.78
CA GLY A 7 3.60 0.70 -7.36
C GLY A 7 2.09 0.83 -7.20
N GLY A 8 1.58 0.43 -6.05
CA GLY A 8 0.14 0.44 -5.76
C GLY A 8 -0.18 0.95 -4.36
N ILE A 9 -1.37 1.53 -4.23
CA ILE A 9 -1.98 1.93 -2.96
C ILE A 9 -3.33 1.23 -2.89
N LEU A 10 -3.55 0.45 -1.84
CA LEU A 10 -4.85 -0.11 -1.50
C LEU A 10 -5.49 0.80 -0.45
N LEU A 11 -6.51 1.53 -0.87
CA LEU A 11 -7.17 2.55 -0.06
C LEU A 11 -8.41 1.96 0.63
N TYR A 12 -8.57 2.24 1.92
CA TYR A 12 -9.85 2.11 2.62
C TYR A 12 -10.15 3.41 3.38
N ASP A 13 -11.36 3.53 3.89
CA ASP A 13 -11.79 4.63 4.75
C ASP A 13 -11.84 4.13 6.19
N ILE A 14 -11.16 4.81 7.13
CA ILE A 14 -11.12 4.39 8.53
C ILE A 14 -12.48 4.46 9.24
N THR A 15 -13.46 5.13 8.64
CA THR A 15 -14.84 5.24 9.16
C THR A 15 -15.84 4.32 8.43
N ASP A 16 -15.37 3.42 7.57
CA ASP A 16 -16.24 2.52 6.81
C ASP A 16 -15.65 1.10 6.75
N TYR A 17 -16.14 0.23 7.63
CA TYR A 17 -15.71 -1.16 7.68
C TYR A 17 -15.99 -1.92 6.37
N SER A 18 -17.05 -1.55 5.62
CA SER A 18 -17.32 -2.19 4.35
C SER A 18 -16.19 -1.93 3.36
N SER A 19 -15.67 -0.69 3.30
CA SER A 19 -14.50 -0.37 2.45
C SER A 19 -13.28 -1.23 2.79
N PHE A 20 -13.05 -1.50 4.08
CA PHE A 20 -11.94 -2.32 4.56
C PHE A 20 -12.12 -3.81 4.22
N SER A 21 -13.35 -4.34 4.35
CA SER A 21 -13.64 -5.75 4.05
C SER A 21 -13.37 -6.13 2.58
N HIS A 22 -13.46 -5.17 1.65
CA HIS A 22 -13.21 -5.40 0.22
C HIS A 22 -11.71 -5.41 -0.16
N ILE A 23 -10.78 -5.18 0.77
CA ILE A 23 -9.33 -5.17 0.48
C ILE A 23 -8.86 -6.52 -0.09
N SER A 24 -9.43 -7.63 0.38
CA SER A 24 -9.14 -8.98 -0.12
C SER A 24 -9.56 -9.18 -1.59
N ASP A 25 -10.69 -8.61 -1.98
CA ASP A 25 -11.20 -8.65 -3.36
C ASP A 25 -10.27 -7.85 -4.29
N TRP A 26 -9.87 -6.64 -3.88
CA TRP A 26 -8.93 -5.82 -4.64
C TRP A 26 -7.57 -6.49 -4.81
N LEU A 27 -7.07 -7.15 -3.76
CA LEU A 27 -5.84 -7.93 -3.84
C LEU A 27 -5.96 -9.10 -4.82
N SER A 28 -7.11 -9.75 -4.88
CA SER A 28 -7.37 -10.85 -5.81
C SER A 28 -7.31 -10.38 -7.27
N VAL A 29 -7.85 -9.19 -7.56
CA VAL A 29 -7.74 -8.57 -8.90
C VAL A 29 -6.28 -8.32 -9.26
N ILE A 30 -5.47 -7.79 -8.34
CA ILE A 30 -4.04 -7.52 -8.59
C ILE A 30 -3.27 -8.82 -8.82
N LYS A 31 -3.47 -9.83 -7.96
CA LYS A 31 -2.83 -11.14 -8.08
C LYS A 31 -3.16 -11.82 -9.42
N GLY A 32 -4.37 -11.61 -9.96
CA GLY A 32 -4.77 -12.11 -11.27
C GLY A 32 -3.96 -11.55 -12.45
N THR A 33 -3.27 -10.42 -12.29
CA THR A 33 -2.46 -9.81 -13.36
C THR A 33 -1.02 -10.33 -13.44
N ASN A 34 -0.60 -11.16 -12.48
CA ASN A 34 0.77 -11.67 -12.32
C ASN A 34 1.86 -10.57 -12.23
N GLN A 35 1.48 -9.32 -11.95
CA GLN A 35 2.41 -8.22 -11.74
C GLN A 35 2.94 -8.24 -10.30
N ARG A 36 4.23 -7.90 -10.14
CA ARG A 36 4.89 -7.81 -8.82
C ARG A 36 5.50 -6.42 -8.65
N PHE A 37 4.72 -5.53 -8.03
CA PHE A 37 5.16 -4.19 -7.63
C PHE A 37 4.82 -3.97 -6.16
N PRO A 38 5.47 -3.00 -5.48
CA PRO A 38 5.17 -2.74 -4.07
C PRO A 38 3.77 -2.17 -3.89
N ILE A 39 3.08 -2.65 -2.85
CA ILE A 39 1.72 -2.23 -2.52
C ILE A 39 1.67 -1.81 -1.07
N ILE A 40 1.18 -0.61 -0.78
CA ILE A 40 0.93 -0.16 0.59
C ILE A 40 -0.57 -0.12 0.86
N LEU A 41 -0.95 -0.42 2.09
CA LEU A 41 -2.31 -0.21 2.60
C LEU A 41 -2.43 1.22 3.13
N LEU A 42 -3.50 1.93 2.75
CA LEU A 42 -3.74 3.32 3.11
C LEU A 42 -5.13 3.50 3.72
N GLY A 43 -5.18 3.78 5.02
CA GLY A 43 -6.41 4.24 5.68
C GLY A 43 -6.59 5.73 5.43
N SER A 44 -7.70 6.11 4.80
CA SER A 44 -8.04 7.50 4.49
C SER A 44 -9.02 8.10 5.49
N LYS A 45 -9.21 9.42 5.43
CA LYS A 45 -10.07 10.20 6.34
C LYS A 45 -9.61 10.16 7.80
N TYR A 46 -8.31 10.14 8.02
CA TYR A 46 -7.73 10.18 9.38
C TYR A 46 -8.23 11.38 10.22
N ASP A 47 -8.65 12.48 9.58
CA ASP A 47 -9.29 13.61 10.25
C ASP A 47 -10.63 13.29 10.94
N LEU A 48 -11.21 12.11 10.69
CA LEU A 48 -12.45 11.60 11.29
C LEU A 48 -12.19 10.48 12.32
N ASP A 49 -11.03 10.46 12.95
CA ASP A 49 -10.62 9.42 13.93
C ASP A 49 -11.66 9.15 15.05
N ALA A 50 -12.43 10.17 15.44
CA ALA A 50 -13.52 10.02 16.41
C ALA A 50 -14.66 9.09 15.96
N PHE A 51 -14.79 8.83 14.66
CA PHE A 51 -15.79 7.94 14.04
C PHE A 51 -15.16 6.67 13.48
N ARG A 52 -13.95 6.32 13.95
CA ARG A 52 -13.20 5.17 13.48
C ARG A 52 -13.96 3.87 13.72
N GLU A 53 -14.04 3.06 12.66
CA GLU A 53 -14.56 1.68 12.70
C GLU A 53 -13.43 0.64 12.60
N ILE A 54 -12.25 1.03 12.12
CA ILE A 54 -11.09 0.13 11.91
C ILE A 54 -9.90 0.65 12.70
N SER A 55 -9.38 -0.14 13.63
CA SER A 55 -8.19 0.20 14.41
C SER A 55 -6.92 0.19 13.57
N TRP A 56 -5.92 0.96 14.00
CA TRP A 56 -4.58 0.91 13.40
C TRP A 56 -3.99 -0.51 13.45
N SER A 57 -4.21 -1.24 14.55
CA SER A 57 -3.77 -2.63 14.71
C SER A 57 -4.38 -3.56 13.67
N GLU A 58 -5.68 -3.44 13.37
CA GLU A 58 -6.32 -4.25 12.33
C GLU A 58 -5.74 -3.97 10.94
N GLY A 59 -5.44 -2.70 10.64
CA GLY A 59 -4.75 -2.31 9.40
C GLY A 59 -3.36 -2.95 9.29
N VAL A 60 -2.57 -2.90 10.36
CA VAL A 60 -1.23 -3.53 10.42
C VAL A 60 -1.31 -5.04 10.24
N GLU A 61 -2.16 -5.72 11.00
CA GLU A 61 -2.31 -7.18 10.94
C GLU A 61 -2.79 -7.64 9.55
N THR A 62 -3.70 -6.88 8.93
CA THR A 62 -4.18 -7.14 7.57
C THR A 62 -3.07 -6.98 6.54
N ALA A 63 -2.25 -5.93 6.65
CA ALA A 63 -1.15 -5.71 5.74
C ALA A 63 -0.07 -6.80 5.86
N GLU A 64 0.27 -7.20 7.08
CA GLU A 64 1.19 -8.32 7.33
C GLU A 64 0.64 -9.64 6.76
N SER A 65 -0.65 -9.93 7.02
CA SER A 65 -1.33 -11.14 6.54
C SER A 65 -1.36 -11.24 5.02
N PHE A 66 -1.48 -10.11 4.33
CA PHE A 66 -1.46 -10.06 2.87
C PHE A 66 -0.09 -9.84 2.24
N GLY A 67 0.97 -9.66 3.05
CA GLY A 67 2.33 -9.42 2.58
C GLY A 67 2.47 -8.09 1.84
N LEU A 68 1.80 -7.04 2.33
CA LEU A 68 1.91 -5.68 1.81
C LEU A 68 3.20 -5.01 2.31
N ASP A 69 3.65 -3.99 1.59
CA ASP A 69 4.94 -3.32 1.81
C ASP A 69 4.90 -2.19 2.85
N GLY A 70 3.73 -1.89 3.40
CA GLY A 70 3.56 -0.88 4.42
C GLY A 70 2.11 -0.53 4.69
N VAL A 71 1.90 0.17 5.81
CA VAL A 71 0.61 0.75 6.22
C VAL A 71 0.82 2.20 6.54
N VAL A 72 -0.09 3.04 6.08
CA VAL A 72 -0.12 4.47 6.40
C VAL A 72 -1.58 4.88 6.61
N GLU A 73 -1.82 5.87 7.47
CA GLU A 73 -3.11 6.56 7.53
C GLU A 73 -2.92 8.02 7.11
N CYS A 74 -3.84 8.56 6.32
CA CYS A 74 -3.76 9.93 5.81
C CYS A 74 -5.11 10.65 5.80
N SER A 75 -5.06 11.97 5.71
CA SER A 75 -6.22 12.80 5.41
C SER A 75 -5.96 13.64 4.17
N SER A 76 -6.71 13.36 3.11
CA SER A 76 -6.72 14.23 1.91
C SER A 76 -7.32 15.60 2.19
N LYS A 77 -8.07 15.75 3.29
CA LYS A 77 -8.73 17.01 3.68
C LYS A 77 -7.77 17.94 4.41
N THR A 78 -6.97 17.42 5.35
CA THR A 78 -5.99 18.22 6.10
C THR A 78 -4.61 18.23 5.43
N GLY A 79 -4.35 17.27 4.54
CA GLY A 79 -3.06 17.05 3.91
C GLY A 79 -2.11 16.18 4.74
N GLU A 80 -2.54 15.72 5.92
CA GLU A 80 -1.71 14.91 6.81
C GLU A 80 -1.34 13.57 6.17
N ASN A 81 -0.06 13.23 6.27
CA ASN A 81 0.58 12.02 5.74
C ASN A 81 0.47 11.80 4.23
N VAL A 82 -0.18 12.67 3.46
CA VAL A 82 -0.33 12.50 2.00
C VAL A 82 1.03 12.47 1.32
N LYS A 83 1.94 13.39 1.69
CA LYS A 83 3.29 13.45 1.10
C LYS A 83 4.11 12.22 1.49
N GLU A 84 4.00 11.82 2.74
CA GLU A 84 4.68 10.70 3.37
C GLU A 84 4.27 9.37 2.70
N THR A 85 2.98 9.19 2.40
CA THR A 85 2.46 8.05 1.64
C THR A 85 3.16 7.92 0.28
N PHE A 86 3.16 8.97 -0.53
CA PHE A 86 3.77 8.92 -1.87
C PHE A 86 5.29 8.80 -1.81
N ALA A 87 5.94 9.49 -0.86
CA ALA A 87 7.38 9.41 -0.66
C ALA A 87 7.81 8.02 -0.20
N GLY A 88 7.06 7.40 0.71
CA GLY A 88 7.29 6.04 1.21
C GLY A 88 7.17 5.00 0.11
N LEU A 89 6.08 5.04 -0.67
CA LEU A 89 5.91 4.13 -1.81
C LEU A 89 7.03 4.32 -2.85
N THR A 90 7.37 5.56 -3.19
CA THR A 90 8.44 5.88 -4.15
C THR A 90 9.78 5.34 -3.67
N LYS A 91 10.10 5.49 -2.38
CA LYS A 91 11.32 4.94 -1.80
C LYS A 91 11.39 3.42 -1.97
N ILE A 92 10.32 2.71 -1.63
CA ILE A 92 10.24 1.24 -1.78
C ILE A 92 10.42 0.82 -3.25
N MET A 93 9.80 1.56 -4.18
CA MET A 93 9.94 1.31 -5.62
C MET A 93 11.39 1.46 -6.09
N VAL A 94 12.07 2.53 -5.66
CA VAL A 94 13.48 2.79 -6.01
C VAL A 94 14.40 1.73 -5.41
N ASP A 95 14.20 1.38 -4.14
CA ASP A 95 15.01 0.37 -3.45
C ASP A 95 14.90 -1.00 -4.14
N ARG A 96 13.68 -1.41 -4.52
CA ARG A 96 13.46 -2.64 -5.31
C ARG A 96 14.11 -2.59 -6.69
N MET A 97 14.10 -1.44 -7.36
CA MET A 97 14.74 -1.27 -8.67
C MET A 97 16.27 -1.41 -8.55
N ILE A 98 16.88 -0.82 -7.53
CA ILE A 98 18.33 -0.87 -7.29
C ILE A 98 18.75 -2.31 -6.99
N LEU A 99 18.05 -3.01 -6.09
CA LEU A 99 18.36 -4.40 -5.73
C LEU A 99 18.29 -5.35 -6.94
N ASN A 100 17.33 -5.15 -7.83
CA ASN A 100 17.21 -5.95 -9.05
C ASN A 100 18.35 -5.66 -10.05
N LYS A 101 18.83 -4.42 -10.15
CA LYS A 101 20.01 -4.09 -10.99
C LYS A 101 21.28 -4.77 -10.49
N THR A 102 21.48 -4.83 -9.16
CA THR A 102 22.68 -5.47 -8.58
C THR A 102 22.73 -6.97 -8.85
N LYS A 103 21.58 -7.67 -8.83
CA LYS A 103 21.51 -9.11 -9.20
C LYS A 103 21.89 -9.39 -10.65
N ILE A 104 21.63 -8.46 -11.57
CA ILE A 104 21.95 -8.63 -13.00
C ILE A 104 23.47 -8.42 -13.25
N GLN A 105 24.18 -7.68 -12.39
CA GLN A 105 25.61 -7.41 -12.55
C GLN A 105 26.55 -8.45 -11.92
N SER A 106 26.04 -9.46 -11.20
CA SER A 106 26.88 -10.42 -10.46
C SER A 106 27.36 -11.64 -11.26
N ILE A 107 27.31 -11.61 -12.60
CA ILE A 107 28.02 -12.60 -13.43
C ILE A 107 29.24 -11.91 -14.04
N ARG A 108 30.39 -12.09 -13.39
CA ARG A 108 31.69 -11.88 -14.02
C ARG A 108 32.38 -13.24 -14.03
N VAL A 109 32.60 -13.77 -15.24
CA VAL A 109 33.54 -14.87 -15.52
C VAL A 109 34.94 -14.49 -15.04
#